data_AF-A0A1U7W117-F1
#
_entry.id   AF-A0A1U7W117-F1
#
_cell.length_a   1.000
_cell.length_b   1.000
_cell.length_c   1.000
_cell.angle_alpha   90.00
_cell.angle_beta   90.00
_cell.angle_gamma   90.00
#
_symmetry.space_group_name_H-M   'P 1'
#
loop_
_entity.id
_entity.type
_entity.pdbx_description
1 polymer ?
#
loop_
_entity_poly.entity_id
_entity_poly.type
_entity_poly.pdbx_seq_one_letter_code
_entity_poly.pdbx_strand_id
1 'polypeptide(L)'
;MSVSYRDLCLFPGVQFPAGFKMSKFDLYGGRGDPGAHLRGYFYEMRSVCGKDELLMARFSESLSGEALEWFTHRDVSKWHTWGDMAQDFVRNYQYNEDIILDRSSLSEMEKKPKQVVLGQSSD
;
A
#
# COMPACT_ATOMS: atom_id res chain seq x y z
N MET A 1 22.44 -5.11 24.25
CA MET A 1 21.94 -6.02 23.18
C MET A 1 22.51 -5.51 21.87
N SER A 2 23.17 -6.35 21.09
CA SER A 2 23.65 -5.97 19.76
C SER A 2 22.55 -6.31 18.76
N VAL A 3 22.20 -5.36 17.91
CA VAL A 3 21.29 -5.61 16.78
C VAL A 3 22.14 -6.14 15.63
N SER A 4 21.83 -7.32 15.11
CA SER A 4 22.57 -7.96 14.03
C SER A 4 22.05 -7.58 12.64
N TYR A 5 22.85 -7.80 11.60
CA TYR A 5 22.41 -7.64 10.20
C TYR A 5 21.13 -8.44 9.90
N ARG A 6 20.98 -9.64 10.48
CA ARG A 6 19.79 -10.49 10.28
C ARG A 6 18.55 -9.92 10.97
N ASP A 7 18.73 -9.12 12.02
CA ASP A 7 17.62 -8.47 12.72
C ASP A 7 17.12 -7.22 11.98
N LEU A 8 17.96 -6.63 11.11
CA LEU A 8 17.66 -5.43 10.33
C LEU A 8 17.22 -5.73 8.90
N CYS A 9 17.68 -6.85 8.32
CA CYS A 9 17.41 -7.18 6.93
C CYS A 9 16.14 -8.03 6.81
N LEU A 10 15.12 -7.48 6.15
CA LEU A 10 13.89 -8.21 5.83
C LEU A 10 14.12 -9.37 4.86
N PHE A 11 15.17 -9.31 4.04
CA PHE A 11 15.48 -10.31 3.01
C PHE A 11 16.98 -10.68 3.01
N PRO A 12 17.48 -11.35 4.07
CA PRO A 12 18.91 -11.56 4.27
C PRO A 12 19.56 -12.54 3.27
N GLY A 13 18.77 -13.23 2.45
CA GLY A 13 19.25 -14.14 1.40
C GLY A 13 19.41 -13.50 0.02
N VAL A 14 18.97 -12.24 -0.15
CA VAL A 14 18.91 -11.60 -1.47
C VAL A 14 20.25 -10.96 -1.82
N GLN A 15 20.83 -11.39 -2.95
CA GLN A 15 22.06 -10.80 -3.50
C GLN A 15 21.73 -9.94 -4.72
N PHE A 16 22.21 -8.70 -4.72
CA PHE A 16 22.02 -7.77 -5.83
C PHE A 16 23.14 -7.91 -6.87
N PRO A 17 22.82 -7.83 -8.18
CA PRO A 17 23.84 -7.76 -9.22
C PRO A 17 24.76 -6.55 -9.05
N ALA A 18 26.06 -6.73 -9.32
CA ALA A 18 27.03 -5.63 -9.30
C ALA A 18 26.70 -4.59 -10.38
N GLY A 19 26.75 -3.29 -10.02
CA GLY A 19 26.48 -2.19 -10.94
C GLY A 19 25.00 -1.84 -11.13
N PHE A 20 24.10 -2.46 -10.36
CA PHE A 20 22.68 -2.10 -10.35
C PHE A 20 22.50 -0.63 -9.94
N LYS A 21 21.78 0.16 -10.75
CA LYS A 21 21.38 1.53 -10.41
C LYS A 21 19.96 1.54 -9.87
N MET A 22 19.77 2.21 -8.75
CA MET A 22 18.44 2.43 -8.16
C MET A 22 17.57 3.24 -9.13
N SER A 23 16.37 2.72 -9.40
CA SER A 23 15.35 3.45 -10.18
C SER A 23 14.75 4.55 -9.31
N LYS A 24 14.41 5.70 -9.90
CA LYS A 24 13.62 6.72 -9.19
C LYS A 24 12.16 6.28 -9.23
N PHE A 25 11.60 5.95 -8.08
CA PHE A 25 10.18 5.67 -7.93
C PHE A 25 9.45 6.94 -7.49
N ASP A 26 8.22 7.12 -7.98
CA ASP A 26 7.27 7.96 -7.26
C ASP A 26 6.93 7.24 -5.94
N LEU A 27 7.14 7.93 -4.82
CA LEU A 27 6.97 7.31 -3.51
C LEU A 27 5.50 7.22 -3.16
N TYR A 28 5.02 6.02 -2.89
CA TYR A 28 3.67 5.82 -2.38
C TYR A 28 3.62 6.11 -0.88
N GLY A 29 2.82 7.11 -0.50
CA GLY A 29 2.67 7.55 0.89
C GLY A 29 1.51 6.90 1.65
N GLY A 30 0.74 6.01 1.01
CA GLY A 30 -0.47 5.40 1.60
C GLY A 30 -1.81 5.95 1.08
N ARG A 31 -1.79 6.82 0.06
CA ARG A 31 -3.00 7.43 -0.55
C ARG A 31 -3.01 7.22 -2.06
N GLY A 32 -4.19 7.03 -2.64
CA GLY A 32 -4.39 6.78 -4.08
C GLY A 32 -4.33 5.29 -4.41
N ASP A 33 -4.51 4.95 -5.70
CA ASP A 33 -4.66 3.55 -6.16
C ASP A 33 -3.38 2.70 -5.90
N PRO A 34 -3.40 1.78 -4.91
CA PRO A 34 -2.24 0.94 -4.63
C PRO A 34 -1.95 -0.04 -5.77
N GLY A 35 -2.96 -0.42 -6.55
CA GLY A 35 -2.79 -1.26 -7.73
C GLY A 35 -2.05 -0.53 -8.85
N ALA A 36 -2.29 0.76 -9.06
CA ALA A 36 -1.54 1.57 -10.02
C ALA A 36 -0.07 1.67 -9.62
N HIS A 37 0.21 1.91 -8.33
CA HIS A 37 1.58 1.94 -7.81
C HIS A 37 2.32 0.61 -8.05
N LEU A 38 1.69 -0.52 -7.71
CA LEU A 38 2.28 -1.85 -7.94
C LEU A 38 2.58 -2.11 -9.43
N ARG A 39 1.67 -1.72 -10.33
CA ARG A 39 1.90 -1.89 -11.78
C ARG A 39 3.09 -1.05 -12.27
N GLY A 40 3.18 0.20 -11.82
CA GLY A 40 4.30 1.08 -12.14
C GLY A 40 5.63 0.52 -11.62
N TYR A 41 5.67 0.16 -10.34
CA TYR A 41 6.83 -0.47 -9.71
C TYR A 41 7.29 -1.74 -10.45
N PHE A 42 6.34 -2.65 -10.74
CA PHE A 42 6.64 -3.91 -11.41
C PHE A 42 7.19 -3.69 -12.83
N TYR A 43 6.66 -2.71 -13.57
CA TYR A 43 7.15 -2.40 -14.91
C TYR A 43 8.61 -1.91 -14.90
N GLU A 44 8.92 -0.96 -14.00
CA GLU A 44 10.27 -0.44 -13.83
C GLU A 44 11.24 -1.56 -13.42
N MET A 45 10.85 -2.38 -12.44
CA MET A 45 11.72 -3.37 -11.85
C MET A 45 11.81 -4.68 -12.63
N ARG A 46 10.83 -5.03 -13.47
CA ARG A 46 10.90 -6.22 -14.33
C ARG A 46 12.14 -6.24 -15.21
N SER A 47 12.57 -5.07 -15.67
CA SER A 47 13.76 -4.93 -16.52
C SER A 47 15.07 -5.19 -15.78
N VAL A 48 15.07 -5.05 -14.44
CA VAL A 48 16.27 -5.07 -13.60
C VAL A 48 16.31 -6.23 -12.61
N CYS A 49 15.15 -6.80 -12.27
CA CYS A 49 14.93 -7.80 -11.24
C CYS A 49 13.99 -8.88 -11.79
N GLY A 50 14.55 -9.99 -12.28
CA GLY A 50 13.77 -11.13 -12.79
C GLY A 50 13.32 -12.12 -11.72
N LYS A 51 13.48 -11.81 -10.42
CA LYS A 51 13.18 -12.70 -9.29
C LYS A 51 12.28 -12.01 -8.29
N ASP A 52 11.26 -12.72 -7.82
CA ASP A 52 10.30 -12.23 -6.83
C ASP A 52 10.99 -11.71 -5.57
N GLU A 53 11.98 -12.43 -5.03
CA GLU A 53 12.71 -12.00 -3.84
C GLU A 53 13.38 -10.63 -3.99
N LEU A 54 13.89 -10.32 -5.20
CA LEU A 54 14.49 -9.01 -5.50
C LEU A 54 13.44 -7.91 -5.61
N LEU A 55 12.30 -8.21 -6.23
CA LEU A 55 11.16 -7.29 -6.29
C LEU A 55 10.67 -6.99 -4.88
N MET A 56 10.56 -8.02 -4.04
CA MET A 56 10.09 -7.84 -2.68
C MET A 56 11.06 -7.06 -1.81
N ALA A 57 12.35 -7.37 -1.88
CA ALA A 57 13.38 -6.70 -1.09
C ALA A 57 13.50 -5.20 -1.37
N ARG A 58 13.16 -4.78 -2.58
CA ARG A 58 13.31 -3.39 -3.04
C ARG A 58 12.02 -2.60 -2.95
N PHE A 59 10.89 -3.23 -2.65
CA PHE A 59 9.61 -2.54 -2.68
C PHE A 59 9.54 -1.38 -1.68
N SER A 60 10.21 -1.51 -0.53
CA SER A 60 10.33 -0.45 0.47
C SER A 60 10.95 0.86 -0.07
N GLU A 61 11.81 0.78 -1.10
CA GLU A 61 12.40 1.95 -1.76
C GLU A 61 11.36 2.77 -2.55
N SER A 62 10.21 2.18 -2.87
CA SER A 62 9.09 2.84 -3.55
C SER A 62 8.04 3.40 -2.59
N LEU A 63 8.27 3.30 -1.27
CA LEU A 63 7.31 3.68 -0.25
C LEU A 63 7.81 4.86 0.59
N SER A 64 6.87 5.59 1.18
CA SER A 64 7.17 6.66 2.14
C SER A 64 6.09 6.72 3.23
N GLY A 65 6.39 7.41 4.33
CA GLY A 65 5.43 7.67 5.40
C GLY A 65 4.78 6.39 5.94
N GLU A 66 3.46 6.42 6.06
CA GLU A 66 2.64 5.31 6.59
C GLU A 66 2.81 4.01 5.79
N ALA A 67 3.07 4.09 4.48
CA ALA A 67 3.29 2.90 3.65
C ALA A 67 4.61 2.20 3.96
N LEU A 68 5.67 2.98 4.20
CA LEU A 68 6.95 2.42 4.58
C LEU A 68 6.88 1.82 6.00
N GLU A 69 6.21 2.51 6.93
CA GLU A 69 6.00 1.99 8.29
C GLU A 69 5.19 0.70 8.29
N TRP A 70 4.12 0.62 7.49
CA TRP A 70 3.37 -0.61 7.32
C TRP A 70 4.27 -1.76 6.85
N PHE A 71 5.12 -1.50 5.86
CA PHE A 71 5.99 -2.53 5.28
C PHE A 71 7.00 -3.07 6.29
N THR A 72 7.61 -2.22 7.11
CA THR A 72 8.62 -2.64 8.10
C THR A 72 8.04 -3.42 9.28
N HIS A 73 6.77 -3.22 9.60
CA HIS A 73 6.07 -3.96 10.66
C HIS A 73 5.45 -5.29 10.18
N ARG A 74 5.50 -5.58 8.87
CA ARG A 74 4.95 -6.83 8.34
C ARG A 74 5.89 -8.00 8.57
N ASP A 75 5.27 -9.14 8.83
CA ASP A 75 5.95 -10.43 8.89
C ASP A 75 6.23 -10.92 7.46
N VAL A 76 7.38 -10.52 6.93
CA VAL A 76 7.82 -10.82 5.56
C VAL A 76 8.02 -12.32 5.30
N SER A 77 8.08 -13.16 6.35
CA SER A 77 8.19 -14.61 6.19
C SER A 77 6.98 -15.25 5.50
N LYS A 78 5.84 -14.54 5.49
CA LYS A 78 4.59 -14.95 4.81
C LYS A 78 4.59 -14.64 3.32
N TRP A 79 5.54 -13.85 2.82
CA TRP A 79 5.62 -13.47 1.43
C TRP A 79 6.61 -14.38 0.70
N HIS A 80 6.10 -15.44 0.08
CA HIS A 80 6.91 -16.40 -0.68
C HIS A 80 7.11 -15.97 -2.13
N THR A 81 6.17 -15.19 -2.66
CA THR A 81 6.16 -14.67 -4.02
C THR A 81 5.85 -13.18 -4.01
N TRP A 82 6.19 -12.49 -5.10
CA TRP A 82 5.77 -11.10 -5.32
C TRP A 82 4.25 -10.95 -5.22
N GLY A 83 3.51 -11.97 -5.69
CA GLY A 83 2.05 -12.01 -5.63
C GLY A 83 1.50 -11.95 -4.21
N ASP A 84 2.12 -12.65 -3.26
CA ASP A 84 1.69 -12.67 -1.85
C ASP A 84 1.78 -11.28 -1.23
N MET A 85 2.94 -10.62 -1.40
CA MET A 85 3.15 -9.27 -0.89
C MET A 85 2.27 -8.23 -1.58
N ALA A 86 2.17 -8.30 -2.91
CA ALA A 86 1.31 -7.40 -3.69
C ALA A 86 -0.15 -7.49 -3.23
N GLN A 87 -0.63 -8.71 -2.95
CA GLN A 87 -2.00 -8.91 -2.48
C GLN A 87 -2.21 -8.34 -1.07
N ASP A 88 -1.25 -8.53 -0.16
CA ASP A 88 -1.31 -7.94 1.19
C ASP A 88 -1.27 -6.41 1.15
N PHE A 89 -0.45 -5.84 0.28
CA PHE A 89 -0.36 -4.40 0.09
C PHE A 89 -1.68 -3.83 -0.42
N VAL A 90 -2.25 -4.42 -1.48
CA VAL A 90 -3.56 -4.01 -2.01
C VAL A 90 -4.64 -4.16 -0.96
N ARG A 91 -4.71 -5.29 -0.26
CA ARG A 91 -5.69 -5.48 0.82
C ARG A 91 -5.58 -4.42 1.90
N ASN A 92 -4.37 -4.02 2.28
CA ASN A 92 -4.19 -2.98 3.28
C ASN A 92 -4.70 -1.62 2.81
N TYR A 93 -4.37 -1.22 1.57
CA TYR A 93 -4.62 0.15 1.10
C TYR A 93 -5.93 0.34 0.32
N GLN A 94 -6.46 -0.68 -0.36
CA GLN A 94 -7.82 -0.62 -0.95
C GLN A 94 -8.90 -0.68 0.13
N TYR A 95 -8.76 -1.58 1.10
CA TYR A 95 -9.75 -1.73 2.17
C TYR A 95 -9.84 -0.47 3.05
N ASN A 96 -8.72 0.24 3.21
CA ASN A 96 -8.70 1.52 3.94
C ASN A 96 -9.42 2.64 3.17
N GLU A 97 -9.28 2.73 1.83
CA GLU A 97 -10.03 3.72 1.04
C GLU A 97 -11.54 3.45 1.08
N ASP A 98 -11.97 2.19 0.93
CA ASP A 98 -13.39 1.81 0.98
C ASP A 98 -14.03 2.13 2.34
N ILE A 99 -13.33 1.84 3.46
CA ILE A 99 -13.82 2.15 4.81
C ILE A 99 -13.84 3.66 5.08
N ILE A 100 -12.81 4.39 4.67
CA ILE A 100 -12.73 5.85 4.88
C ILE A 100 -13.81 6.55 4.05
N LEU A 101 -14.03 6.12 2.81
CA LEU A 101 -15.10 6.61 1.94
C LEU A 101 -16.48 6.30 2.53
N ASP A 102 -16.71 5.06 3.00
CA ASP A 102 -17.95 4.65 3.65
C ASP A 102 -18.25 5.51 4.89
N ARG A 103 -17.28 5.66 5.80
CA ARG A 103 -17.44 6.49 7.01
C ARG A 103 -17.69 7.97 6.69
N SER A 104 -17.04 8.50 5.66
CA SER A 104 -17.22 9.88 5.20
C SER A 104 -18.64 10.07 4.64
N SER A 105 -19.12 9.12 3.83
CA SER A 105 -20.48 9.14 3.27
C SER A 105 -21.57 8.98 4.33
N LEU A 106 -21.36 8.13 5.34
CA LEU A 106 -22.27 7.98 6.48
C LEU A 106 -22.41 9.29 7.26
N SER A 107 -21.32 10.04 7.44
CA SER A 107 -21.36 11.34 8.12
C SER A 107 -22.09 12.45 7.34
N GLU A 108 -22.16 12.32 6.01
CA GLU A 108 -22.93 13.25 5.16
C GLU A 108 -24.43 12.94 5.15
N MET A 109 -24.82 11.67 5.32
CA MET A 109 -26.23 11.26 5.38
C MET A 109 -26.93 11.71 6.67
N GLU A 110 -26.20 11.86 7.79
CA GLU A 110 -26.76 12.32 9.07
C GLU A 110 -27.15 13.82 9.09
N LYS A 111 -26.83 14.60 8.03
CA LYS A 111 -27.09 16.04 7.97
C LYS A 111 -28.33 16.47 7.16
N LYS A 112 -29.27 15.59 6.83
CA LYS A 112 -30.55 16.04 6.21
C LYS A 112 -31.58 16.48 7.27
N PRO A 113 -32.03 17.75 7.29
CA PRO A 113 -33.14 18.16 8.14
C PRO A 113 -34.44 17.53 7.63
N LYS A 114 -35.24 16.98 8.55
CA LYS A 114 -36.61 16.51 8.28
C LYS A 114 -37.45 17.70 7.80
N GLN A 115 -37.81 17.73 6.53
CA GLN A 115 -38.81 18.69 6.05
C GLN A 115 -40.17 18.31 6.62
N VAL A 116 -40.70 19.15 7.51
CA VAL A 116 -42.08 19.06 7.99
C VAL A 116 -42.96 19.57 6.86
N VAL A 117 -43.70 18.67 6.20
CA VAL A 117 -44.81 19.04 5.32
C VAL A 117 -45.97 19.46 6.23
N LEU A 118 -46.23 20.76 6.33
CA LEU A 118 -47.52 21.25 6.86
C LEU A 118 -48.45 21.52 5.68
N GLY A 119 -49.61 20.87 5.77
CA GLY A 119 -50.58 20.66 4.71
C GLY A 119 -51.09 21.93 4.03
N GLN A 120 -51.39 21.77 2.75
CA GLN A 120 -52.40 22.56 2.08
C GLN A 120 -53.76 22.16 2.66
N SER A 121 -54.47 23.12 3.24
CA SER A 121 -55.93 23.08 3.32
C SER A 121 -56.43 24.16 2.37
N SER A 122 -57.13 23.74 1.33
CA SER A 122 -57.94 24.59 0.47
C SER A 122 -59.41 24.40 0.85
N ASP A 123 -60.08 25.54 0.98
CA ASP A 123 -61.53 25.83 1.07
C ASP A 123 -62.36 25.25 2.24
#